data_AF-A0A1E7YQC2-F1
#
_entry.id   AF-A0A1E7YQC2-F1
#
_cell.length_a   1.000
_cell.length_b   1.000
_cell.length_c   1.000
_cell.angle_alpha   90.00
_cell.angle_beta   90.00
_cell.angle_gamma   90.00
#
_symmetry.space_group_name_H-M   'P 1'
#
loop_
_entity.id
_entity.type
_entity.pdbx_description
1 polymer ?
#
loop_
_entity_poly.entity_id
_entity_poly.type
_entity_poly.pdbx_seq_one_letter_code
_entity_poly.pdbx_strand_id
1 'polypeptide(L)'
;MPSDELARSADRITPAKLPFDLDAGLLKKSFYELEEAFEGQQGLADLIERLAEKSAVFRDTLSARTEALSEEELETLVERMFTARRKIWPAFDAAGSAKVGAAMSDLLTGHGSLVQRMQRFEEAVPATGKAQRALRDVAAEVLHFTDPETYPLMTRWVWDQGTVSGAIREFIPGGDYLTDFPLGESPEMFEGVRVWMRDSLAELGVYRDLPYLMDVILAYQYSQYLRAMAEGFLRSDFGGQSDFTEQIRKLLGVETQRRFGGSRLKRDGLH
;
A
#
# COMPACT_ATOMS: atom_id res chain seq x y z
N MET A 1 -10.12 12.43 24.00
CA MET A 1 -10.99 13.03 22.97
C MET A 1 -10.45 14.35 22.41
N PRO A 2 -9.89 15.32 23.18
CA PRO A 2 -9.26 16.52 22.57
C PRO A 2 -7.86 16.24 21.98
N SER A 3 -7.17 15.22 22.49
CA SER A 3 -5.79 14.87 22.12
C SER A 3 -5.67 14.22 20.75
N ASP A 4 -6.61 13.35 20.37
CA ASP A 4 -6.60 12.67 19.06
C ASP A 4 -6.91 13.62 17.90
N GLU A 5 -7.79 14.60 18.12
CA GLU A 5 -8.17 15.57 17.10
C GLU A 5 -7.03 16.57 16.81
N LEU A 6 -6.29 16.97 17.85
CA LEU A 6 -5.08 17.79 17.74
C LEU A 6 -3.91 17.02 17.11
N ALA A 7 -3.76 15.72 17.40
CA ALA A 7 -2.76 14.86 16.77
C ALA A 7 -3.06 14.64 15.28
N ARG A 8 -4.33 14.37 14.91
CA ARG A 8 -4.78 14.29 13.52
C ARG A 8 -4.57 15.58 12.74
N SER A 9 -4.65 16.74 13.40
CA SER A 9 -4.38 18.04 12.77
C SER A 9 -2.88 18.28 12.49
N ALA A 10 -1.97 17.68 13.27
CA ALA A 10 -0.53 17.89 13.12
C ALA A 10 0.07 17.08 11.96
N ASP A 11 -0.54 15.94 11.64
CA ASP A 11 -0.09 15.04 10.56
C ASP A 11 -0.86 15.22 9.25
N ARG A 12 -1.66 16.29 9.14
CA ARG A 12 -2.39 16.58 7.91
C ARG A 12 -1.43 16.88 6.76
N ILE A 13 -1.36 15.97 5.81
CA ILE A 13 -0.60 16.16 4.58
C ILE A 13 -1.34 17.18 3.70
N THR A 14 -0.64 18.21 3.25
CA THR A 14 -1.20 19.16 2.30
C THR A 14 -1.04 18.59 0.88
N PRO A 15 -2.11 18.41 0.08
CA PRO A 15 -1.98 17.87 -1.26
C PRO A 15 -1.11 18.79 -2.14
N ALA A 16 -0.14 18.20 -2.83
CA ALA A 16 0.59 18.87 -3.87
C ALA A 16 -0.29 19.05 -5.12
N LYS A 17 -0.02 20.11 -5.90
CA LYS A 17 -0.58 20.23 -7.24
C LYS A 17 0.11 19.18 -8.14
N LEU A 18 -0.68 18.31 -8.76
CA LEU A 18 -0.15 17.32 -9.68
C LEU A 18 0.43 18.01 -10.94
N PRO A 19 1.59 17.56 -11.44
CA PRO A 19 2.28 18.20 -12.55
C PRO A 19 1.68 17.87 -13.93
N PHE A 20 0.70 16.96 -13.97
CA PHE A 20 -0.06 16.59 -15.16
C PHE A 20 -1.50 16.23 -14.77
N ASP A 21 -2.38 16.27 -15.75
CA ASP A 21 -3.78 15.88 -15.58
C ASP A 21 -3.88 14.35 -15.60
N LEU A 22 -4.51 13.81 -14.55
CA LEU A 22 -4.91 12.42 -14.48
C LEU A 22 -6.30 12.24 -15.11
N ASP A 23 -6.50 11.14 -15.82
CA ASP A 23 -7.73 10.87 -16.57
C ASP A 23 -8.82 10.27 -15.66
N ALA A 24 -9.80 11.10 -15.27
CA ALA A 24 -10.94 10.64 -14.49
C ALA A 24 -11.79 9.61 -15.25
N GLY A 25 -11.79 9.61 -16.58
CA GLY A 25 -12.45 8.60 -17.41
C GLY A 25 -11.82 7.22 -17.24
N LEU A 26 -10.48 7.13 -17.12
CA LEU A 26 -9.79 5.88 -16.82
C LEU A 26 -10.14 5.36 -15.42
N LEU A 27 -10.21 6.24 -14.42
CA LEU A 27 -10.67 5.86 -13.07
C LEU A 27 -12.10 5.34 -13.06
N LYS A 28 -13.02 6.04 -13.74
CA LYS A 28 -14.43 5.64 -13.84
C LYS A 28 -14.56 4.28 -14.51
N LYS A 29 -13.78 4.04 -15.57
CA LYS A 29 -13.71 2.74 -16.24
C LYS A 29 -13.22 1.64 -15.28
N SER A 30 -12.11 1.86 -14.57
CA SER A 30 -11.59 0.90 -13.59
C SER A 30 -12.61 0.56 -12.51
N PHE A 31 -13.38 1.54 -12.03
CA PHE A 31 -14.43 1.33 -11.03
C PHE A 31 -15.51 0.35 -11.54
N TYR A 32 -16.05 0.56 -12.74
CA TYR A 32 -17.07 -0.34 -13.29
C TYR A 32 -16.52 -1.72 -13.66
N GLU A 33 -15.30 -1.80 -14.19
CA GLU A 33 -14.63 -3.08 -14.46
C GLU A 33 -14.40 -3.88 -13.17
N LEU A 34 -14.11 -3.21 -12.05
CA LEU A 34 -14.02 -3.83 -10.73
C LEU A 34 -15.37 -4.30 -10.20
N GLU A 35 -16.44 -3.51 -10.34
CA GLU A 35 -17.79 -3.98 -9.98
C GLU A 35 -18.15 -5.25 -10.77
N GLU A 36 -17.91 -5.29 -12.08
CA GLU A 36 -18.17 -6.49 -12.89
C GLU A 36 -17.31 -7.69 -12.46
N ALA A 37 -16.00 -7.46 -12.24
CA ALA A 37 -15.04 -8.48 -11.87
C ALA A 37 -15.34 -9.18 -10.54
N PHE A 38 -15.90 -8.44 -9.58
CA PHE A 38 -16.21 -8.94 -8.24
C PHE A 38 -17.70 -9.30 -8.10
N GLU A 39 -18.35 -9.71 -9.20
CA GLU A 39 -19.75 -10.16 -9.22
C GLU A 39 -20.74 -9.09 -8.69
N GLY A 40 -20.42 -7.82 -8.92
CA GLY A 40 -21.18 -6.66 -8.51
C GLY A 40 -20.72 -6.06 -7.18
N GLN A 41 -21.58 -5.22 -6.60
CA GLN A 41 -21.28 -4.43 -5.41
C GLN A 41 -20.98 -5.28 -4.18
N GLN A 42 -21.56 -6.47 -4.07
CA GLN A 42 -21.36 -7.33 -2.90
C GLN A 42 -19.93 -7.86 -2.83
N GLY A 43 -19.35 -8.39 -3.91
CA GLY A 43 -17.99 -8.92 -3.85
C GLY A 43 -16.93 -7.83 -3.70
N LEU A 44 -17.20 -6.62 -4.20
CA LEU A 44 -16.36 -5.45 -3.94
C LEU A 44 -16.45 -4.99 -2.49
N ALA A 45 -17.65 -4.97 -1.90
CA ALA A 45 -17.86 -4.67 -0.48
C ALA A 45 -17.13 -5.68 0.43
N ASP A 46 -17.17 -6.98 0.10
CA ASP A 46 -16.45 -8.02 0.85
C ASP A 46 -14.93 -7.79 0.81
N LEU A 47 -14.39 -7.26 -0.30
CA LEU A 47 -12.96 -6.92 -0.39
C LEU A 47 -12.62 -5.69 0.46
N ILE A 48 -13.48 -4.68 0.44
CA ILE A 48 -13.35 -3.47 1.27
C ILE A 48 -13.40 -3.84 2.76
N GLU A 49 -14.31 -4.72 3.17
CA GLU A 49 -14.42 -5.19 4.56
C GLU A 49 -13.11 -5.86 5.01
N ARG A 50 -12.48 -6.67 4.16
CA ARG A 50 -11.17 -7.28 4.48
C ARG A 50 -10.04 -6.27 4.63
N LEU A 51 -10.09 -5.14 3.91
CA LEU A 51 -9.13 -4.04 4.10
C LEU A 51 -9.38 -3.30 5.41
N ALA A 52 -10.65 -3.12 5.77
CA ALA A 52 -11.03 -2.59 7.08
C ALA A 52 -10.55 -3.51 8.21
N GLU A 53 -10.69 -4.83 8.07
CA GLU A 53 -10.14 -5.83 9.00
C GLU A 53 -8.61 -5.76 9.08
N LYS A 54 -7.92 -5.67 7.93
CA LYS A 54 -6.45 -5.48 7.90
C LYS A 54 -6.06 -4.22 8.67
N SER A 55 -6.77 -3.12 8.44
CA SER A 55 -6.50 -1.85 9.13
C SER A 55 -6.79 -1.92 10.62
N ALA A 56 -7.84 -2.65 11.03
CA ALA A 56 -8.11 -2.92 12.44
C ALA A 56 -6.96 -3.68 13.09
N VAL A 57 -6.43 -4.72 12.44
CA VAL A 57 -5.25 -5.44 12.93
C VAL A 57 -4.07 -4.50 13.13
N PHE A 58 -3.74 -3.64 12.15
CA PHE A 58 -2.63 -2.69 12.27
C PHE A 58 -2.83 -1.69 13.41
N ARG A 59 -4.01 -1.07 13.45
CA ARG A 59 -4.35 -0.08 14.46
C ARG A 59 -4.36 -0.68 15.86
N ASP A 60 -5.03 -1.82 16.07
CA ASP A 60 -5.13 -2.46 17.38
C ASP A 60 -3.76 -2.99 17.82
N THR A 61 -2.94 -3.45 16.88
CA THR A 61 -1.59 -3.90 17.20
C THR A 61 -0.64 -2.73 17.48
N LEU A 62 -0.77 -1.55 16.86
CA LEU A 62 0.28 -0.51 16.94
C LEU A 62 -0.11 0.74 17.73
N SER A 63 -1.40 1.01 17.93
CA SER A 63 -1.87 2.25 18.55
C SER A 63 -1.76 2.22 20.07
N ALA A 64 -1.25 3.31 20.65
CA ALA A 64 -1.25 3.57 22.10
C ALA A 64 -0.68 2.42 22.97
N ARG A 65 0.30 1.66 22.44
CA ARG A 65 0.94 0.57 23.19
C ARG A 65 1.83 1.09 24.31
N THR A 66 1.76 0.43 25.47
CA THR A 66 2.74 0.56 26.56
C THR A 66 3.76 -0.57 26.57
N GLU A 67 3.42 -1.71 25.96
CA GLU A 67 4.25 -2.91 25.92
C GLU A 67 4.98 -3.04 24.58
N ALA A 68 6.16 -3.66 24.62
CA ALA A 68 6.91 -3.97 23.42
C ALA A 68 6.12 -4.90 22.49
N LEU A 69 6.35 -4.76 21.18
CA LEU A 69 5.75 -5.63 20.18
C LEU A 69 6.31 -7.06 20.33
N SER A 70 5.43 -8.05 20.46
CA SER A 70 5.83 -9.46 20.48
C SER A 70 6.24 -9.96 19.09
N GLU A 71 6.92 -11.10 19.05
CA GLU A 71 7.29 -11.75 17.78
C GLU A 71 6.04 -12.13 16.97
N GLU A 72 5.02 -12.70 17.60
CA GLU A 72 3.78 -13.11 16.93
C GLU A 72 3.02 -11.93 16.32
N GLU A 73 2.97 -10.80 17.01
CA GLU A 73 2.36 -9.58 16.50
C GLU A 73 3.15 -9.03 15.31
N LEU A 74 4.48 -9.02 15.39
CA LEU A 74 5.33 -8.60 14.28
C LEU A 74 5.14 -9.52 13.06
N GLU A 75 5.12 -10.84 13.26
CA GLU A 75 4.83 -11.81 12.19
C GLU A 75 3.47 -11.50 11.53
N THR A 76 2.44 -11.31 12.35
CA THR A 76 1.07 -11.02 11.92
C THR A 76 0.97 -9.78 11.05
N LEU A 77 1.67 -8.70 11.42
CA LEU A 77 1.72 -7.47 10.62
C LEU A 77 2.45 -7.69 9.29
N VAL A 78 3.65 -8.29 9.34
CA VAL A 78 4.50 -8.47 8.15
C VAL A 78 3.84 -9.42 7.15
N GLU A 79 3.13 -10.47 7.58
CA GLU A 79 2.44 -11.40 6.68
C GLU A 79 1.43 -10.72 5.74
N ARG A 80 0.87 -9.58 6.16
CA ARG A 80 -0.12 -8.77 5.43
C ARG A 80 0.51 -7.75 4.46
N MET A 81 1.83 -7.62 4.43
CA MET A 81 2.55 -6.70 3.54
C MET A 81 3.14 -7.45 2.34
N PHE A 82 2.30 -7.92 1.42
CA PHE A 82 2.69 -8.89 0.38
C PHE A 82 3.97 -8.54 -0.39
N THR A 83 4.12 -7.27 -0.77
CA THR A 83 5.24 -6.80 -1.60
C THR A 83 6.57 -6.70 -0.83
N ALA A 84 6.50 -6.59 0.51
CA ALA A 84 7.64 -6.40 1.40
C ALA A 84 7.99 -7.64 2.23
N ARG A 85 6.99 -8.46 2.62
CA ARG A 85 7.10 -9.49 3.67
C ARG A 85 8.29 -10.42 3.54
N ARG A 86 8.53 -10.94 2.33
CA ARG A 86 9.66 -11.87 2.07
C ARG A 86 11.02 -11.18 2.04
N LYS A 87 11.06 -9.90 1.66
CA LYS A 87 12.29 -9.11 1.53
C LYS A 87 12.75 -8.62 2.89
N ILE A 88 11.79 -8.20 3.73
CA ILE A 88 12.09 -7.52 5.00
C ILE A 88 12.23 -8.48 6.18
N TRP A 89 11.55 -9.64 6.15
CA TRP A 89 11.53 -10.55 7.28
C TRP A 89 12.92 -10.90 7.84
N PRO A 90 13.94 -11.27 7.05
CA PRO A 90 15.25 -11.58 7.61
C PRO A 90 15.90 -10.42 8.38
N ALA A 91 15.65 -9.16 7.96
CA ALA A 91 16.16 -7.98 8.66
C ALA A 91 15.39 -7.71 9.96
N PHE A 92 14.07 -7.94 9.94
CA PHE A 92 13.22 -7.77 11.12
C PHE A 92 13.48 -8.83 12.18
N ASP A 93 13.61 -10.08 11.75
CA ASP A 93 13.96 -11.22 12.60
C ASP A 93 15.31 -10.99 13.30
N ALA A 94 16.33 -10.58 12.54
CA ALA A 94 17.64 -10.25 13.09
C ALA A 94 17.64 -9.02 14.03
N ALA A 95 16.77 -8.04 13.79
CA ALA A 95 16.65 -6.84 14.63
C ALA A 95 15.87 -7.10 15.93
N GLY A 96 14.96 -8.08 15.93
CA GLY A 96 14.08 -8.43 17.04
C GLY A 96 12.83 -7.55 17.12
N SER A 97 11.72 -8.15 17.56
CA SER A 97 10.39 -7.53 17.55
C SER A 97 10.31 -6.25 18.38
N ALA A 98 11.00 -6.20 19.53
CA ALA A 98 11.03 -5.02 20.39
C ALA A 98 11.63 -3.79 19.69
N LYS A 99 12.73 -3.97 18.94
CA LYS A 99 13.40 -2.88 18.22
C LYS A 99 12.55 -2.40 17.05
N VAL A 100 12.00 -3.34 16.27
CA VAL A 100 11.12 -3.01 15.14
C VAL A 100 9.84 -2.32 15.62
N GLY A 101 9.24 -2.81 16.71
CA GLY A 101 8.06 -2.20 17.33
C GLY A 101 8.33 -0.78 17.82
N ALA A 102 9.48 -0.52 18.44
CA ALA A 102 9.88 0.84 18.83
C ALA A 102 10.05 1.77 17.62
N ALA A 103 10.62 1.26 16.52
CA ALA A 103 10.74 2.03 15.28
C ALA A 103 9.36 2.33 14.65
N MET A 104 8.43 1.37 14.65
CA MET A 104 7.05 1.60 14.19
C MET A 104 6.31 2.60 15.09
N SER A 105 6.56 2.59 16.40
CA SER A 105 5.99 3.58 17.33
C SER A 105 6.53 4.99 17.06
N ASP A 106 7.85 5.16 16.89
CA ASP A 106 8.43 6.45 16.49
C ASP A 106 7.92 6.90 15.10
N LEU A 107 7.69 5.96 14.18
CA LEU A 107 7.08 6.27 12.89
C LEU A 107 5.68 6.86 13.06
N LEU A 108 4.85 6.31 13.95
CA LEU A 108 3.44 6.70 14.11
C LEU A 108 3.22 7.95 14.98
N THR A 109 4.01 8.12 16.04
CA THR A 109 3.78 9.18 17.05
C THR A 109 5.05 9.92 17.47
N GLY A 110 6.18 9.65 16.82
CA GLY A 110 7.44 10.31 17.09
C GLY A 110 7.43 11.80 16.75
N HIS A 111 8.51 12.48 17.12
CA HIS A 111 8.64 13.92 16.86
C HIS A 111 9.13 14.23 15.44
N GLY A 112 8.84 15.44 14.98
CA GLY A 112 9.27 15.95 13.66
C GLY A 112 8.26 15.69 12.56
N SER A 113 8.63 16.09 11.34
CA SER A 113 7.80 15.89 10.14
C SER A 113 7.65 14.40 9.80
N LEU A 114 6.59 14.07 9.06
CA LEU A 114 6.35 12.72 8.53
C LEU A 114 7.57 12.16 7.79
N VAL A 115 8.19 12.97 6.92
CA VAL A 115 9.39 12.57 6.15
C VAL A 115 10.55 12.20 7.09
N GLN A 116 10.77 12.99 8.15
CA GLN A 116 11.81 12.69 9.13
C GLN A 116 11.52 11.40 9.91
N ARG A 117 10.26 11.12 10.24
CA ARG A 117 9.85 9.87 10.91
C ARG A 117 10.05 8.65 10.01
N MET A 118 9.64 8.75 8.74
CA MET A 118 9.87 7.69 7.75
C MET A 118 11.36 7.42 7.56
N GLN A 119 12.18 8.46 7.44
CA GLN A 119 13.63 8.31 7.34
C GLN A 119 14.23 7.60 8.55
N ARG A 120 13.85 7.98 9.78
CA ARG A 120 14.33 7.30 11.00
C ARG A 120 13.90 5.84 11.05
N PHE A 121 12.70 5.50 10.59
CA PHE A 121 12.26 4.12 10.48
C PHE A 121 13.15 3.32 9.51
N GLU A 122 13.45 3.87 8.34
CA GLU A 122 14.34 3.26 7.34
C GLU A 122 15.79 3.09 7.84
N GLU A 123 16.25 3.95 8.75
CA GLU A 123 17.58 3.89 9.35
C GLU A 123 17.66 2.97 10.59
N ALA A 124 16.54 2.76 11.29
CA ALA A 124 16.50 2.00 12.54
C ALA A 124 16.78 0.50 12.35
N VAL A 125 16.40 -0.06 11.21
CA VAL A 125 16.56 -1.48 10.89
C VAL A 125 17.68 -1.65 9.86
N PRO A 126 18.82 -2.28 10.22
CA PRO A 126 19.90 -2.54 9.28
C PRO A 126 19.43 -3.44 8.14
N ALA A 127 19.42 -2.91 6.91
CA ALA A 127 19.07 -3.66 5.72
C ALA A 127 19.97 -3.26 4.53
N THR A 128 20.04 -4.13 3.52
CA THR A 128 20.80 -3.85 2.29
C THR A 128 20.01 -4.28 1.05
N GLY A 129 20.35 -3.69 -0.10
CA GLY A 129 19.78 -4.05 -1.40
C GLY A 129 18.25 -3.96 -1.44
N LYS A 130 17.58 -5.08 -1.76
CA LYS A 130 16.12 -5.13 -1.89
C LYS A 130 15.38 -4.96 -0.55
N ALA A 131 16.02 -5.32 0.57
CA ALA A 131 15.43 -5.16 1.90
C ALA A 131 15.40 -3.69 2.32
N GLN A 132 16.47 -2.94 2.04
CA GLN A 132 16.51 -1.49 2.31
C GLN A 132 15.36 -0.77 1.60
N ARG A 133 15.14 -1.07 0.31
CA ARG A 133 14.03 -0.48 -0.45
C ARG A 133 12.66 -0.90 0.06
N ALA A 134 12.55 -2.09 0.66
CA ALA A 134 11.29 -2.57 1.24
C ALA A 134 10.94 -1.87 2.55
N LEU A 135 11.91 -1.29 3.29
CA LEU A 135 11.63 -0.53 4.51
C LEU A 135 10.70 0.66 4.25
N ARG A 136 10.90 1.36 3.12
CA ARG A 136 9.99 2.44 2.72
C ARG A 136 8.57 1.96 2.47
N ASP A 137 8.42 0.83 1.77
CA ASP A 137 7.10 0.21 1.53
C ASP A 137 6.44 -0.21 2.85
N VAL A 138 7.21 -0.75 3.79
CA VAL A 138 6.72 -1.10 5.13
C VAL A 138 6.28 0.15 5.90
N ALA A 139 7.07 1.22 5.88
CA ALA A 139 6.71 2.48 6.54
C ALA A 139 5.38 3.02 5.99
N ALA A 140 5.23 3.03 4.67
CA ALA A 140 3.99 3.45 4.00
C ALA A 140 2.79 2.57 4.38
N GLU A 141 2.94 1.23 4.40
CA GLU A 141 1.85 0.33 4.82
C GLU A 141 1.52 0.49 6.31
N VAL A 142 2.50 0.65 7.19
CA VAL A 142 2.27 0.87 8.63
C VAL A 142 1.47 2.15 8.87
N LEU A 143 1.86 3.26 8.25
CA LEU A 143 1.14 4.54 8.34
C LEU A 143 -0.29 4.39 7.80
N HIS A 144 -0.42 3.91 6.56
CA HIS A 144 -1.70 3.83 5.86
C HIS A 144 -2.68 2.88 6.57
N PHE A 145 -2.30 1.65 6.91
CA PHE A 145 -3.24 0.72 7.54
C PHE A 145 -3.50 1.02 9.02
N THR A 146 -2.72 1.89 9.66
CA THR A 146 -3.05 2.40 11.01
C THR A 146 -4.09 3.53 10.93
N ASP A 147 -3.92 4.47 9.99
CA ASP A 147 -4.85 5.59 9.77
C ASP A 147 -4.99 5.93 8.26
N PRO A 148 -5.85 5.20 7.52
CA PRO A 148 -5.95 5.32 6.06
C PRO A 148 -6.65 6.62 5.61
N GLU A 149 -7.31 7.32 6.53
CA GLU A 149 -7.89 8.64 6.29
C GLU A 149 -6.83 9.75 6.33
N THR A 150 -5.77 9.58 7.13
CA THR A 150 -4.68 10.55 7.23
C THR A 150 -3.58 10.30 6.21
N TYR A 151 -3.19 9.03 6.02
CA TYR A 151 -2.04 8.67 5.20
C TYR A 151 -2.48 7.96 3.91
N PRO A 152 -2.15 8.51 2.71
CA PRO A 152 -2.37 7.78 1.47
C PRO A 152 -1.50 6.52 1.39
N LEU A 153 -1.87 5.58 0.53
CA LEU A 153 -1.03 4.40 0.27
C LEU A 153 0.19 4.77 -0.57
N MET A 154 1.33 5.00 0.09
CA MET A 154 2.57 5.54 -0.52
C MET A 154 3.59 4.46 -0.91
N THR A 155 3.14 3.23 -1.16
CA THR A 155 4.04 2.13 -1.52
C THR A 155 4.53 2.25 -2.96
N ARG A 156 5.69 1.68 -3.27
CA ARG A 156 6.31 1.83 -4.60
C ARG A 156 5.57 1.15 -5.75
N TRP A 157 4.66 0.22 -5.47
CA TRP A 157 3.80 -0.33 -6.52
C TRP A 157 2.70 0.67 -6.92
N VAL A 158 2.34 1.61 -6.05
CA VAL A 158 1.47 2.74 -6.39
C VAL A 158 2.23 3.73 -7.27
N TRP A 159 3.44 4.11 -6.87
CA TRP A 159 4.39 4.86 -7.69
C TRP A 159 5.84 4.70 -7.20
N ASP A 160 6.75 4.38 -8.13
CA ASP A 160 8.20 4.36 -7.94
C ASP A 160 8.82 5.34 -8.94
N GLN A 161 9.35 6.46 -8.45
CA GLN A 161 10.03 7.48 -9.25
C GLN A 161 11.36 6.94 -9.81
N GLY A 162 12.01 6.02 -9.10
CA GLY A 162 13.28 5.44 -9.54
C GLY A 162 13.14 4.57 -10.79
N THR A 163 11.99 3.90 -10.95
CA THR A 163 11.67 3.10 -12.14
C THR A 163 10.60 3.69 -13.04
N VAL A 164 10.02 4.83 -12.65
CA VAL A 164 9.00 5.56 -13.41
C VAL A 164 7.80 4.64 -13.73
N SER A 165 7.32 3.95 -12.71
CA SER A 165 6.33 2.88 -12.83
C SER A 165 5.39 2.83 -11.63
N GLY A 166 4.23 2.20 -11.80
CA GLY A 166 3.27 1.96 -10.73
C GLY A 166 1.84 2.15 -11.21
N ALA A 167 0.87 1.94 -10.31
CA ALA A 167 -0.56 2.11 -10.57
C ALA A 167 -0.89 3.49 -11.19
N ILE A 168 -0.24 4.55 -10.70
CA ILE A 168 -0.52 5.93 -11.14
C ILE A 168 -0.23 6.12 -12.64
N ARG A 169 0.71 5.35 -13.20
CA ARG A 169 1.06 5.43 -14.63
C ARG A 169 -0.14 5.19 -15.54
N GLU A 170 -1.04 4.28 -15.13
CA GLU A 170 -2.22 3.87 -15.91
C GLU A 170 -3.34 4.91 -15.89
N PHE A 171 -3.21 5.99 -15.12
CA PHE A 171 -4.14 7.12 -15.13
C PHE A 171 -3.64 8.30 -15.98
N ILE A 172 -2.47 8.18 -16.61
CA ILE A 172 -1.87 9.25 -17.39
C ILE A 172 -2.25 9.07 -18.87
N PRO A 173 -2.97 10.03 -19.49
CA PRO A 173 -3.31 9.96 -20.90
C PRO A 173 -2.06 9.77 -21.77
N GLY A 174 -2.02 8.69 -22.56
CA GLY A 174 -0.87 8.40 -23.43
C GLY A 174 0.43 8.10 -22.67
N GLY A 175 0.35 7.65 -21.42
CA GLY A 175 1.51 7.34 -20.56
C GLY A 175 2.51 6.35 -21.18
N ASP A 176 2.09 5.51 -22.11
CA ASP A 176 2.97 4.60 -22.86
C ASP A 176 4.06 5.32 -23.68
N TYR A 177 3.80 6.56 -24.09
CA TYR A 177 4.70 7.36 -24.92
C TYR A 177 5.54 8.36 -24.12
N LEU A 178 5.28 8.51 -22.82
CA LEU A 178 6.00 9.43 -21.96
C LEU A 178 7.32 8.79 -21.51
N THR A 179 8.40 9.56 -21.64
CA THR A 179 9.77 9.16 -21.28
C THR A 179 10.31 9.91 -20.06
N ASP A 180 9.64 11.00 -19.66
CA ASP A 180 9.92 11.77 -18.46
C ASP A 180 8.61 11.99 -17.70
N PHE A 181 8.62 11.70 -16.40
CA PHE A 181 7.47 11.86 -15.52
C PHE A 181 7.90 12.69 -14.32
N PRO A 182 7.46 13.95 -14.21
CA PRO A 182 7.84 14.84 -13.12
C PRO A 182 7.08 14.53 -11.81
N LEU A 183 6.71 13.27 -11.57
CA LEU A 183 6.01 12.85 -10.35
C LEU A 183 7.03 12.37 -9.30
N GLY A 184 7.15 13.13 -8.21
CA GLY A 184 7.97 12.75 -7.06
C GLY A 184 7.28 11.73 -6.14
N GLU A 185 8.02 11.22 -5.17
CA GLU A 185 7.51 10.28 -4.14
C GLU A 185 7.24 10.94 -2.79
N SER A 186 6.98 12.25 -2.74
CA SER A 186 6.71 12.93 -1.47
C SER A 186 5.29 12.60 -0.97
N PRO A 187 5.03 12.61 0.36
CA PRO A 187 3.69 12.38 0.88
C PRO A 187 2.62 13.30 0.27
N GLU A 188 2.96 14.55 0.03
CA GLU A 188 2.10 15.56 -0.59
C GLU A 188 1.69 15.17 -2.01
N MET A 189 2.57 14.51 -2.77
CA MET A 189 2.27 14.02 -4.12
C MET A 189 1.23 12.91 -4.08
N PHE A 190 1.40 11.92 -3.19
CA PHE A 190 0.41 10.86 -3.00
C PHE A 190 -0.92 11.40 -2.48
N GLU A 191 -0.88 12.43 -1.62
CA GLU A 191 -2.09 13.10 -1.15
C GLU A 191 -2.81 13.85 -2.29
N GLY A 192 -2.07 14.47 -3.21
CA GLY A 192 -2.62 15.07 -4.42
C GLY A 192 -3.36 14.04 -5.29
N VAL A 193 -2.78 12.86 -5.47
CA VAL A 193 -3.43 11.74 -6.19
C VAL A 193 -4.68 11.27 -5.44
N ARG A 194 -4.60 11.10 -4.11
CA ARG A 194 -5.74 10.67 -3.29
C ARG A 194 -6.90 11.67 -3.35
N VAL A 195 -6.62 12.96 -3.30
CA VAL A 195 -7.63 14.02 -3.46
C VAL A 195 -8.27 13.93 -4.85
N TRP A 196 -7.47 13.80 -5.91
CA TRP A 196 -7.99 13.64 -7.28
C TRP A 196 -8.89 12.40 -7.41
N MET A 197 -8.48 11.25 -6.87
CA MET A 197 -9.28 10.02 -6.89
C MET A 197 -10.61 10.20 -6.14
N ARG A 198 -10.56 10.79 -4.94
CA ARG A 198 -11.75 11.07 -4.12
C ARG A 198 -12.73 11.98 -4.87
N ASP A 199 -12.25 13.06 -5.44
CA ASP A 199 -13.10 14.02 -6.15
C ASP A 199 -13.71 13.36 -7.41
N SER A 200 -12.94 12.53 -8.11
CA SER A 200 -13.42 11.75 -9.26
C SER A 200 -14.48 10.70 -8.88
N LEU A 201 -14.33 10.04 -7.73
CA LEU A 201 -15.31 9.09 -7.20
C LEU A 201 -16.57 9.79 -6.67
N ALA A 202 -16.44 10.99 -6.11
CA ALA A 202 -17.57 11.80 -5.67
C ALA A 202 -18.49 12.17 -6.85
N GLU A 203 -17.93 12.44 -8.04
CA GLU A 203 -18.72 12.64 -9.26
C GLU A 203 -19.55 11.40 -9.67
N LEU A 204 -19.14 10.20 -9.27
CA LEU A 204 -19.90 8.96 -9.45
C LEU A 204 -20.92 8.70 -8.33
N GLY A 205 -21.01 9.59 -7.33
CA GLY A 205 -21.87 9.41 -6.18
C GLY A 205 -21.32 8.45 -5.12
N VAL A 206 -20.01 8.16 -5.15
CA VAL A 206 -19.36 7.28 -4.18
C VAL A 206 -18.75 8.11 -3.04
N TYR A 207 -19.18 7.84 -1.81
CA TYR A 207 -18.80 8.64 -0.62
C TYR A 207 -18.40 7.82 0.60
N ARG A 208 -18.47 6.49 0.53
CA ARG A 208 -18.18 5.59 1.66
C ARG A 208 -16.95 4.75 1.36
N ASP A 209 -16.22 4.42 2.41
CA ASP A 209 -15.08 3.51 2.39
C ASP A 209 -14.01 3.91 1.37
N LEU A 210 -13.91 5.21 1.11
CA LEU A 210 -13.11 5.78 0.03
C LEU A 210 -11.63 5.38 0.11
N PRO A 211 -10.95 5.39 1.28
CA PRO A 211 -9.55 4.97 1.33
C PRO A 211 -9.34 3.57 0.75
N TYR A 212 -10.16 2.60 1.16
CA TYR A 212 -10.05 1.22 0.73
C TYR A 212 -10.48 1.02 -0.71
N LEU A 213 -11.52 1.70 -1.18
CA LEU A 213 -11.91 1.64 -2.59
C LEU A 213 -10.81 2.19 -3.50
N MET A 214 -10.16 3.30 -3.10
CA MET A 214 -9.02 3.84 -3.84
C MET A 214 -7.87 2.83 -3.88
N ASP A 215 -7.56 2.13 -2.78
CA ASP A 215 -6.54 1.08 -2.77
C ASP A 215 -6.86 -0.06 -3.73
N VAL A 216 -8.13 -0.48 -3.80
CA VAL A 216 -8.59 -1.52 -4.74
C VAL A 216 -8.42 -1.07 -6.19
N ILE A 217 -8.79 0.18 -6.50
CA ILE A 217 -8.63 0.77 -7.84
C ILE A 217 -7.14 0.87 -8.21
N LEU A 218 -6.29 1.32 -7.29
CA LEU A 218 -4.84 1.36 -7.48
C LEU A 218 -4.30 -0.05 -7.74
N ALA A 219 -4.72 -1.04 -6.95
CA ALA A 219 -4.29 -2.43 -7.11
C ALA A 219 -4.71 -3.02 -8.45
N TYR A 220 -5.93 -2.70 -8.90
CA TYR A 220 -6.41 -3.06 -10.23
C TYR A 220 -5.50 -2.47 -11.31
N GLN A 221 -5.25 -1.16 -11.30
CA GLN A 221 -4.39 -0.55 -12.30
C GLN A 221 -2.97 -1.09 -12.29
N TYR A 222 -2.40 -1.36 -11.11
CA TYR A 222 -1.09 -2.00 -11.06
C TYR A 222 -1.09 -3.41 -11.69
N SER A 223 -2.17 -4.18 -11.53
CA SER A 223 -2.31 -5.47 -12.19
C SER A 223 -2.39 -5.34 -13.72
N GLN A 224 -3.04 -4.28 -14.23
CA GLN A 224 -3.11 -3.97 -15.65
C GLN A 224 -1.73 -3.58 -16.20
N TYR A 225 -0.99 -2.72 -15.48
CA TYR A 225 0.40 -2.37 -15.81
C TYR A 225 1.30 -3.62 -15.89
N LEU A 226 1.23 -4.51 -14.89
CA LEU A 226 2.01 -5.76 -14.89
C LEU A 226 1.66 -6.65 -16.08
N ARG A 227 0.37 -6.72 -16.44
CA ARG A 227 -0.10 -7.49 -17.58
C ARG A 227 0.40 -6.91 -18.89
N ALA A 228 0.31 -5.61 -19.11
CA ALA A 228 0.81 -4.94 -20.31
C ALA A 228 2.33 -5.16 -20.48
N MET A 229 3.08 -5.04 -19.38
CA MET A 229 4.52 -5.36 -19.35
C MET A 229 4.80 -6.83 -19.70
N ALA A 230 4.04 -7.77 -19.14
CA ALA A 230 4.22 -9.20 -19.41
C ALA A 230 3.84 -9.58 -20.86
N GLU A 231 2.79 -8.98 -21.41
CA GLU A 231 2.37 -9.19 -22.81
C GLU A 231 3.43 -8.70 -23.82
N GLY A 232 4.25 -7.71 -23.44
CA GLY A 232 5.42 -7.27 -24.20
C GLY A 232 6.60 -8.25 -24.22
N PHE A 233 6.69 -9.16 -23.23
CA PHE A 233 7.72 -10.19 -23.12
C PHE A 233 7.14 -11.58 -23.43
N LEU A 234 6.91 -11.89 -24.72
CA LEU A 234 6.63 -13.21 -25.31
C LEU A 234 5.64 -14.15 -24.58
N ARG A 235 4.51 -14.41 -25.25
CA ARG A 235 3.39 -15.32 -24.96
C ARG A 235 3.69 -16.76 -24.48
N SER A 236 4.93 -17.22 -24.34
CA SER A 236 5.21 -18.67 -24.26
C SER A 236 5.08 -19.33 -22.88
N ASP A 237 5.15 -18.60 -21.75
CA ASP A 237 5.23 -19.27 -20.44
C ASP A 237 4.14 -18.88 -19.41
N PHE A 238 3.23 -17.97 -19.74
CA PHE A 238 2.13 -17.56 -18.83
C PHE A 238 0.78 -18.16 -19.22
N GLY A 239 0.80 -19.43 -19.62
CA GLY A 239 -0.38 -20.30 -19.74
C GLY A 239 -1.00 -20.66 -18.39
N GLY A 240 -1.23 -19.65 -17.55
CA GLY A 240 -2.06 -19.72 -16.36
C GLY A 240 -2.64 -18.33 -16.17
N GLN A 241 -3.89 -18.13 -16.58
CA GLN A 241 -4.66 -16.94 -16.24
C GLN A 241 -4.78 -16.89 -14.71
N SER A 242 -3.81 -16.27 -14.04
CA SER A 242 -4.01 -15.83 -12.68
C SER A 242 -5.15 -14.84 -12.72
N ASP A 243 -6.26 -15.20 -12.08
CA ASP A 243 -7.39 -14.31 -11.86
C ASP A 243 -6.85 -12.99 -11.26
N PHE A 244 -7.07 -11.87 -11.93
CA PHE A 244 -6.58 -10.56 -11.48
C PHE A 244 -7.22 -10.18 -10.14
N THR A 245 -8.40 -10.72 -9.81
CA THR A 245 -8.99 -10.55 -8.49
C THR A 245 -8.14 -11.21 -7.40
N GLU A 246 -7.51 -12.37 -7.69
CA GLU A 246 -6.54 -13.01 -6.80
C GLU A 246 -5.27 -12.17 -6.67
N GLN A 247 -4.81 -11.55 -7.76
CA GLN A 247 -3.65 -10.66 -7.74
C GLN A 247 -3.91 -9.41 -6.89
N ILE A 248 -5.09 -8.80 -7.00
CA ILE A 248 -5.51 -7.66 -6.17
C ILE A 248 -5.52 -8.06 -4.70
N ARG A 249 -6.17 -9.20 -4.36
CA ARG A 249 -6.19 -9.72 -2.97
C ARG A 249 -4.79 -9.96 -2.41
N LYS A 250 -3.88 -10.50 -3.24
CA LYS A 250 -2.46 -10.68 -2.91
C LYS A 250 -1.77 -9.36 -2.66
N LEU A 251 -1.82 -8.45 -3.62
CA LEU A 251 -1.13 -7.16 -3.56
C LEU A 251 -1.51 -6.37 -2.30
N LEU A 252 -2.81 -6.37 -1.97
CA LEU A 252 -3.36 -5.71 -0.81
C LEU A 252 -3.17 -6.49 0.51
N GLY A 253 -2.72 -7.74 0.44
CA GLY A 253 -2.43 -8.58 1.61
C GLY A 253 -3.67 -9.13 2.34
N VAL A 254 -4.79 -9.26 1.64
CA VAL A 254 -6.09 -9.73 2.16
C VAL A 254 -6.49 -11.11 1.60
N GLU A 255 -5.49 -11.93 1.29
CA GLU A 255 -5.66 -13.27 0.72
C GLU A 255 -6.42 -14.19 1.69
N THR A 256 -7.52 -14.80 1.23
CA THR A 256 -8.40 -15.69 2.01
C THR A 256 -7.76 -17.04 2.37
N GLN A 257 -6.76 -17.51 1.62
CA GLN A 257 -6.17 -18.83 1.82
C GLN A 257 -4.69 -18.76 2.20
N ARG A 258 -4.33 -19.40 3.33
CA ARG A 258 -2.96 -19.88 3.53
C ARG A 258 -2.80 -21.13 2.66
N ARG A 259 -2.00 -21.07 1.60
CA ARG A 259 -1.59 -22.32 0.92
C ARG A 259 -0.84 -23.17 1.95
N PHE A 260 -1.43 -24.30 2.35
CA PHE A 260 -0.83 -25.35 3.19
C PHE A 260 -0.40 -24.96 4.62
N GLY A 261 -1.03 -23.97 5.26
CA GLY A 261 -0.82 -23.68 6.68
C GLY A 261 0.59 -23.21 7.09
N GLY A 262 1.52 -23.04 6.13
CA GLY A 262 2.87 -22.54 6.37
C GLY A 262 2.93 -21.03 6.57
N SER A 263 3.94 -20.55 7.31
CA SER A 263 4.23 -19.12 7.47
C SER A 263 4.51 -18.48 6.11
N ARG A 264 4.00 -17.25 5.89
CA ARG A 264 4.23 -16.48 4.65
C ARG A 264 5.57 -15.73 4.67
N LEU A 265 6.33 -15.91 5.74
CA LEU A 265 7.61 -15.27 6.01
C LEU A 265 8.75 -16.18 5.56
N LYS A 266 9.85 -15.56 5.13
CA LYS A 266 11.03 -16.32 4.71
C LYS A 266 11.82 -16.74 5.95
N ARG A 267 11.55 -17.93 6.49
CA ARG A 267 12.37 -18.53 7.55
C ARG A 267 13.56 -19.24 6.92
N ASP A 268 14.78 -18.97 7.40
CA ASP A 268 15.95 -19.75 7.00
C ASP A 268 15.86 -21.12 7.67
N GLY A 269 15.68 -22.17 6.86
CA GLY A 269 15.58 -23.56 7.32
C GLY A 269 14.18 -24.16 7.14
N LEU A 270 13.86 -24.54 5.90
CA LEU A 270 13.06 -25.71 5.52
C LEU A 270 13.17 -25.78 3.99
N HIS A 271 14.11 -26.61 3.52
CA HIS A 271 14.08 -27.18 2.17
C HIS A 271 12.99 -28.25 2.11
#